data_AF-M7CMU4-F1
#
_entry.id   AF-M7CMU4-F1
#
_cell.length_a   1.000
_cell.length_b   1.000
_cell.length_c   1.000
_cell.angle_alpha   90.00
_cell.angle_beta   90.00
_cell.angle_gamma   90.00
#
_symmetry.space_group_name_H-M   'P 1'
#
loop_
_entity.id
_entity.type
_entity.pdbx_description
1 polymer ?
#
loop_
_entity_poly.entity_id
_entity_poly.type
_entity_poly.pdbx_seq_one_letter_code
_entity_poly.pdbx_strand_id
1 'polypeptide(L)'
;MKRKWIIAGAVVLVVAGALPWGVGYLTEYQWQQATTEVNDAQPFMHMETSDYRRGILGSDIQVAVVIANPETGDTHRYRLHADVDHGVTGSLIHLRPVDGWSPKDANWFAGKEPKLTLETRVWGTATLTFDVPATRIRNPESGESVTLSPGSAKLEFSDQGQEVHAFAQVSDVTLKSADAELRFSGVHLQQIMEHLSGEVWTGNGELNLASMSLRPKNGASVSLKGLRIASSSESRDDGARLDSQMDVNLQSVSSEAGTYGPHRLVVALKDLDVASWDVFTSGLSNLQEVSQSDAGVPDMEQQMAAIQQMNDALRNLAAAGFEFAIPKLSIATPEGEVKGHLSVRHPELSGDDRSGMLLVMQRLTGNLHFGLPLSLVENYPEIRMQAAPLIKQGLLVEKGERLVMDATLNDMVVKVNKDVEVPLPPVL
;
A
#
# COMPACT_ATOMS: atom_id res chain seq x y z
N MET A 1 -1.74 -40.83 -50.72
CA MET A 1 -2.37 -40.08 -49.61
C MET A 1 -1.58 -40.15 -48.29
N LYS A 2 -1.04 -41.31 -47.85
CA LYS A 2 -0.29 -41.45 -46.58
C LYS A 2 0.95 -40.55 -46.41
N ARG A 3 1.71 -40.27 -47.47
CA ARG A 3 2.95 -39.46 -47.41
C ARG A 3 2.71 -37.96 -47.15
N LYS A 4 1.57 -37.40 -47.58
CA LYS A 4 1.21 -36.00 -47.36
C LYS A 4 0.77 -35.73 -45.91
N TRP A 5 0.09 -36.70 -45.28
CA TRP A 5 -0.30 -36.64 -43.86
C TRP A 5 0.89 -36.84 -42.90
N ILE A 6 1.89 -37.64 -43.28
CA ILE A 6 3.14 -37.79 -42.52
C ILE A 6 3.99 -36.52 -42.61
N ILE A 7 4.06 -35.87 -43.78
CA ILE A 7 4.79 -34.60 -43.94
C ILE A 7 4.05 -33.45 -43.23
N ALA A 8 2.72 -33.39 -43.32
CA ALA A 8 1.94 -32.41 -42.55
C ALA A 8 2.06 -32.63 -41.04
N GLY A 9 2.00 -33.89 -40.58
CA GLY A 9 2.23 -34.23 -39.17
C GLY A 9 3.65 -33.93 -38.69
N ALA A 10 4.67 -34.17 -39.54
CA ALA A 10 6.05 -33.83 -39.25
C ALA A 10 6.29 -32.31 -39.23
N VAL A 11 5.67 -31.55 -40.13
CA VAL A 11 5.74 -30.08 -40.14
C VAL A 11 5.02 -29.49 -38.92
N VAL A 12 3.85 -30.03 -38.55
CA VAL A 12 3.16 -29.63 -37.31
C VAL A 12 3.97 -29.99 -36.07
N LEU A 13 4.66 -31.14 -36.04
CA LEU A 13 5.55 -31.52 -34.93
C LEU A 13 6.83 -30.68 -34.86
N VAL A 14 7.39 -30.26 -36.01
CA VAL A 14 8.57 -29.38 -36.06
C VAL A 14 8.18 -27.96 -35.65
N VAL A 15 7.03 -27.45 -36.10
CA VAL A 15 6.50 -26.15 -35.67
C VAL A 15 6.12 -26.21 -34.19
N ALA A 16 5.39 -27.24 -33.74
CA ALA A 16 5.04 -27.43 -32.32
C ALA A 16 6.26 -27.68 -31.42
N GLY A 17 7.32 -28.31 -31.94
CA GLY A 17 8.59 -28.48 -31.23
C GLY A 17 9.46 -27.21 -31.18
N ALA A 18 9.27 -26.29 -32.13
CA ALA A 18 9.92 -24.98 -32.14
C ALA A 18 9.15 -23.92 -31.31
N LEU A 19 7.87 -24.14 -31.02
CA LEU A 19 7.07 -23.24 -30.18
C LEU A 19 7.63 -23.09 -28.75
N PRO A 20 7.98 -24.16 -28.01
CA PRO A 20 8.68 -24.04 -26.73
C PRO A 20 10.00 -23.25 -26.82
N TRP A 21 10.77 -23.42 -27.91
CA TRP A 21 12.00 -22.65 -28.11
C TRP A 21 11.71 -21.15 -28.32
N GLY A 22 10.71 -20.80 -29.12
CA GLY A 22 10.28 -19.42 -29.32
C GLY A 22 9.70 -18.78 -28.06
N VAL A 23 8.92 -19.54 -27.29
CA VAL A 23 8.43 -19.14 -25.96
C VAL A 23 9.60 -18.94 -24.99
N GLY A 24 10.61 -19.79 -25.03
CA GLY A 24 11.82 -19.64 -24.22
C GLY A 24 12.61 -18.38 -24.58
N TYR A 25 12.74 -18.05 -25.88
CA TYR A 25 13.33 -16.79 -26.31
C TYR A 25 12.54 -15.58 -25.79
N LEU A 26 11.21 -15.60 -25.90
CA LEU A 26 10.36 -14.53 -25.37
C LEU A 26 10.46 -14.41 -23.85
N THR A 27 10.57 -15.54 -23.15
CA THR A 27 10.72 -15.59 -21.70
C THR A 27 12.05 -14.98 -21.24
N GLU A 28 13.14 -15.26 -21.95
CA GLU A 28 14.43 -14.63 -21.69
C GLU A 28 14.37 -13.12 -21.91
N TYR A 29 13.73 -12.67 -23.00
CA TYR A 29 13.54 -11.26 -23.28
C TYR A 29 12.72 -10.56 -22.19
N GLN A 30 11.57 -11.13 -21.81
CA GLN A 30 10.71 -10.62 -20.73
C GLN A 30 11.45 -10.58 -19.39
N TRP A 31 12.26 -11.61 -19.09
CA TRP A 31 13.07 -11.66 -17.87
C TRP A 31 14.12 -10.55 -17.83
N GLN A 32 14.84 -10.33 -18.93
CA GLN A 32 15.85 -9.26 -19.03
C GLN A 32 15.20 -7.89 -18.91
N GLN A 33 14.09 -7.66 -19.60
CA GLN A 33 13.34 -6.41 -19.53
C GLN A 33 12.86 -6.13 -18.10
N ALA A 34 12.23 -7.10 -17.44
CA ALA A 34 11.78 -6.96 -16.05
C ALA A 34 12.95 -6.71 -15.09
N THR A 35 14.11 -7.34 -15.31
CA THR A 35 15.32 -7.11 -14.51
C THR A 35 15.80 -5.65 -14.66
N THR A 36 15.82 -5.13 -15.88
CA THR A 36 16.17 -3.73 -16.14
C THR A 36 15.16 -2.79 -15.50
N GLU A 37 13.86 -3.01 -15.70
CA GLU A 37 12.80 -2.17 -15.14
C GLU A 37 12.85 -2.15 -13.60
N VAL A 38 13.05 -3.29 -12.93
CA VAL A 38 13.21 -3.34 -11.47
C VAL A 38 14.45 -2.56 -11.02
N ASN A 39 15.57 -2.72 -11.71
CA ASN A 39 16.81 -2.03 -11.37
C ASN A 39 16.73 -0.51 -11.58
N ASP A 40 15.99 -0.07 -12.58
CA ASP A 40 15.80 1.34 -12.89
C ASP A 40 14.76 1.97 -11.95
N ALA A 41 13.75 1.21 -11.50
CA ALA A 41 12.64 1.72 -10.70
C ALA A 41 12.85 1.59 -9.17
N GLN A 42 13.76 0.73 -8.69
CA GLN A 42 13.90 0.44 -7.25
C GLN A 42 15.33 0.73 -6.75
N PRO A 43 15.54 1.81 -5.97
CA PRO A 43 16.88 2.18 -5.51
C PRO A 43 17.43 1.25 -4.42
N PHE A 44 16.55 0.52 -3.72
CA PHE A 44 16.94 -0.39 -2.62
C PHE A 44 16.94 -1.86 -3.02
N MET A 45 16.51 -2.20 -4.24
CA MET A 45 16.45 -3.58 -4.72
C MET A 45 17.08 -3.68 -6.09
N HIS A 46 18.15 -4.45 -6.19
CA HIS A 46 18.77 -4.78 -7.47
C HIS A 46 18.68 -6.27 -7.75
N MET A 47 18.31 -6.60 -8.98
CA MET A 47 18.30 -7.94 -9.53
C MET A 47 19.51 -8.12 -10.46
N GLU A 48 20.32 -9.13 -10.17
CA GLU A 48 21.45 -9.54 -10.99
C GLU A 48 21.21 -10.94 -11.54
N THR A 49 21.23 -11.08 -12.86
CA THR A 49 21.21 -12.40 -13.52
C THR A 49 22.64 -12.78 -13.86
N SER A 50 23.20 -13.76 -13.15
CA SER A 50 24.61 -14.16 -13.32
C SER A 50 24.81 -15.20 -14.41
N ASP A 51 23.83 -16.06 -14.64
CA ASP A 51 23.86 -17.08 -15.69
C ASP A 51 22.43 -17.37 -16.17
N TYR A 52 22.23 -17.41 -17.49
CA TYR A 52 20.97 -17.78 -18.14
C TYR A 52 21.28 -18.83 -19.21
N ARG A 53 20.93 -20.08 -18.93
CA ARG A 53 21.19 -21.21 -19.84
C ARG A 53 19.90 -21.68 -20.48
N ARG A 54 19.64 -21.16 -21.68
CA ARG A 54 18.43 -21.49 -22.45
C ARG A 54 18.53 -22.83 -23.18
N GLY A 55 17.62 -23.74 -22.87
CA GLY A 55 17.37 -24.97 -23.63
C GLY A 55 16.15 -24.86 -24.54
N ILE A 56 15.74 -25.99 -25.14
CA ILE A 56 14.57 -26.03 -26.05
C ILE A 56 13.26 -26.10 -25.26
N LEU A 57 13.20 -26.94 -24.23
CA LEU A 57 12.00 -27.18 -23.42
C LEU A 57 12.05 -26.53 -22.05
N GLY A 58 13.18 -25.89 -21.70
CA GLY A 58 13.36 -25.24 -20.42
C GLY A 58 14.66 -24.47 -20.35
N SER A 59 14.83 -23.70 -19.29
CA SER A 59 16.01 -22.88 -18.99
C SER A 59 16.41 -23.02 -17.53
N ASP A 60 17.67 -22.71 -17.25
CA ASP A 60 18.24 -22.68 -15.90
C ASP A 60 18.82 -21.28 -15.68
N ILE A 61 18.38 -20.61 -14.60
CA ILE A 61 18.73 -19.23 -14.32
C ILE A 61 19.28 -19.11 -12.91
N GLN A 62 20.43 -18.46 -12.77
CA GLN A 62 20.97 -18.04 -11.48
C GLN A 62 20.76 -16.54 -11.29
N VAL A 63 20.04 -16.19 -10.24
CA VAL A 63 19.60 -14.83 -9.95
C VAL A 63 20.08 -14.46 -8.55
N ALA A 64 20.51 -13.22 -8.37
CA ALA A 64 20.70 -12.64 -7.05
C ALA A 64 19.82 -11.40 -6.90
N VAL A 65 19.12 -11.32 -5.78
CA VAL A 65 18.41 -10.12 -5.34
C VAL A 65 19.26 -9.47 -4.25
N VAL A 66 19.76 -8.27 -4.53
CA VAL A 66 20.52 -7.46 -3.59
C VAL A 66 19.55 -6.43 -3.01
N ILE A 67 19.36 -6.47 -1.70
CA ILE A 67 18.52 -5.51 -0.98
C ILE A 67 19.42 -4.63 -0.13
N ALA A 68 19.39 -3.32 -0.35
CA ALA A 68 20.08 -2.34 0.47
C ALA A 68 19.16 -1.89 1.61
N ASN A 69 19.69 -1.83 2.83
CA ASN A 69 19.01 -1.17 3.94
C ASN A 69 19.10 0.34 3.72
N PRO A 70 17.96 1.05 3.55
CA PRO A 70 17.96 2.48 3.27
C PRO A 70 18.47 3.32 4.44
N GLU A 71 18.46 2.80 5.67
CA GLU A 71 18.93 3.53 6.86
C GLU A 71 20.41 3.31 7.16
N THR A 72 20.93 2.11 6.90
CA THR A 72 22.32 1.75 7.27
C THR A 72 23.27 1.61 6.08
N GLY A 73 22.74 1.54 4.85
CA GLY A 73 23.51 1.23 3.64
C GLY A 73 23.93 -0.25 3.53
N ASP A 74 23.60 -1.09 4.53
CA ASP A 74 24.00 -2.50 4.51
C ASP A 74 23.26 -3.25 3.41
N THR A 75 24.01 -3.97 2.57
CA THR A 75 23.43 -4.77 1.49
C THR A 75 23.33 -6.25 1.87
N HIS A 76 22.17 -6.84 1.61
CA HIS A 76 21.88 -8.25 1.80
C HIS A 76 21.62 -8.90 0.45
N ARG A 77 22.41 -9.92 0.13
CA ARG A 77 22.32 -10.64 -1.15
C ARG A 77 21.63 -11.99 -0.98
N TYR A 78 20.50 -12.16 -1.64
CA TYR A 78 19.73 -13.39 -1.68
C TYR A 78 19.91 -14.07 -3.03
N ARG A 79 20.50 -15.26 -3.06
CA ARG A 79 20.68 -16.03 -4.30
C ARG A 79 19.49 -16.97 -4.52
N LEU A 80 18.92 -16.92 -5.70
CA LEU A 80 17.82 -17.75 -6.17
C LEU A 80 18.27 -18.57 -7.38
N HIS A 81 17.80 -19.81 -7.43
CA HIS A 81 17.84 -20.69 -8.58
C HIS A 81 16.45 -20.71 -9.22
N ALA A 82 16.39 -20.50 -10.54
CA ALA A 82 15.16 -20.55 -11.31
C ALA A 82 15.22 -21.70 -12.33
N ASP A 83 14.35 -22.68 -12.15
CA ASP A 83 14.10 -23.73 -13.13
C ASP A 83 12.93 -23.29 -14.02
N VAL A 84 13.13 -23.19 -15.34
CA VAL A 84 12.11 -22.74 -16.29
C VAL A 84 11.65 -23.90 -17.16
N ASP A 85 10.34 -24.10 -17.23
CA ASP A 85 9.69 -25.01 -18.18
C ASP A 85 9.03 -24.18 -19.30
N HIS A 86 9.45 -24.41 -20.55
CA HIS A 86 8.87 -23.74 -21.72
C HIS A 86 7.68 -24.54 -22.26
N GLY A 87 6.50 -23.96 -22.16
CA GLY A 87 5.28 -24.46 -22.76
C GLY A 87 5.08 -23.95 -24.20
N VAL A 88 3.90 -24.22 -24.74
CA VAL A 88 3.52 -23.78 -26.10
C VAL A 88 3.02 -22.33 -26.11
N THR A 89 2.47 -21.86 -24.98
CA THR A 89 1.81 -20.55 -24.86
C THR A 89 2.39 -19.69 -23.74
N GLY A 90 3.47 -20.13 -23.11
CA GLY A 90 4.04 -19.48 -21.93
C GLY A 90 5.07 -20.35 -21.22
N SER A 91 5.75 -19.77 -20.24
CA SER A 91 6.72 -20.47 -19.40
C SER A 91 6.28 -20.49 -17.95
N LEU A 92 6.64 -21.56 -17.25
CA LEU A 92 6.53 -21.66 -15.81
C LEU A 92 7.93 -21.63 -15.20
N ILE A 93 8.18 -20.70 -14.31
CA ILE A 93 9.47 -20.50 -13.65
C ILE A 93 9.29 -20.88 -12.18
N HIS A 94 10.07 -21.84 -11.71
CA HIS A 94 10.13 -22.23 -10.30
C HIS A 94 11.33 -21.58 -9.63
N LEU A 95 11.10 -20.66 -8.71
CA LEU A 95 12.16 -19.97 -7.97
C LEU A 95 12.38 -20.63 -6.60
N ARG A 96 13.65 -20.89 -6.27
CA ARG A 96 14.05 -21.45 -4.96
C ARG A 96 15.33 -20.77 -4.46
N PRO A 97 15.46 -20.45 -3.16
CA PRO A 97 16.73 -19.98 -2.61
C PRO A 97 17.83 -21.04 -2.76
N VAL A 98 19.03 -20.63 -3.18
CA VAL A 98 20.17 -21.53 -3.39
C VAL A 98 20.58 -22.23 -2.10
N ASP A 99 20.48 -21.53 -0.96
CA ASP A 99 20.82 -22.06 0.35
C ASP A 99 19.64 -22.77 1.04
N GLY A 100 18.52 -22.93 0.33
CA GLY A 100 17.27 -23.49 0.84
C GLY A 100 16.37 -22.46 1.53
N TRP A 101 15.09 -22.80 1.72
CA TRP A 101 14.11 -21.93 2.38
C TRP A 101 14.33 -21.77 3.89
N SER A 102 15.16 -22.63 4.49
CA SER A 102 15.53 -22.60 5.90
C SER A 102 16.98 -23.03 6.06
N PRO A 103 17.67 -22.61 7.14
CA PRO A 103 19.02 -23.07 7.46
C PRO A 103 19.11 -24.61 7.42
N LYS A 104 20.30 -25.12 7.08
CA LYS A 104 20.58 -26.56 7.19
C LYS A 104 20.25 -27.00 8.63
N ASP A 105 19.46 -28.06 8.75
CA ASP A 105 18.92 -28.64 10.00
C ASP A 105 17.70 -27.93 10.64
N ALA A 106 17.24 -26.81 10.08
CA ALA A 106 16.01 -26.17 10.52
C ALA A 106 14.77 -26.84 9.90
N ASN A 107 13.87 -27.36 10.74
CA ASN A 107 12.59 -27.92 10.28
C ASN A 107 11.46 -26.88 10.36
N TRP A 108 11.63 -25.73 9.68
CA TRP A 108 10.66 -24.64 9.75
C TRP A 108 9.31 -25.01 9.13
N PHE A 109 9.28 -25.88 8.13
CA PHE A 109 8.10 -26.10 7.30
C PHE A 109 7.51 -27.52 7.38
N ALA A 110 7.86 -28.28 8.42
CA ALA A 110 7.35 -29.64 8.67
C ALA A 110 7.48 -30.59 7.45
N GLY A 111 8.58 -30.47 6.70
CA GLY A 111 8.88 -31.32 5.53
C GLY A 111 8.21 -30.94 4.22
N LYS A 112 7.50 -29.79 4.13
CA LYS A 112 7.01 -29.24 2.85
C LYS A 112 7.63 -27.88 2.63
N GLU A 113 8.31 -27.65 1.53
CA GLU A 113 8.92 -26.35 1.26
C GLU A 113 7.90 -25.34 0.69
N PRO A 114 8.10 -24.03 0.94
CA PRO A 114 7.42 -22.98 0.19
C PRO A 114 7.61 -23.12 -1.33
N LYS A 115 6.65 -22.60 -2.08
CA LYS A 115 6.70 -22.58 -3.54
C LYS A 115 6.55 -21.16 -4.03
N LEU A 116 7.55 -20.69 -4.76
CA LEU A 116 7.52 -19.43 -5.49
C LEU A 116 7.56 -19.73 -6.97
N THR A 117 6.52 -19.33 -7.71
CA THR A 117 6.42 -19.57 -9.15
C THR A 117 6.05 -18.30 -9.89
N LEU A 118 6.68 -18.08 -11.04
CA LEU A 118 6.33 -17.04 -11.99
C LEU A 118 5.88 -17.71 -13.28
N GLU A 119 4.63 -17.48 -13.68
CA GLU A 119 4.10 -17.92 -14.97
C GLU A 119 4.05 -16.73 -15.91
N THR A 120 4.59 -16.87 -17.12
CA THR A 120 4.50 -15.84 -18.17
C THR A 120 3.77 -16.39 -19.39
N ARG A 121 2.99 -15.57 -20.06
CA ARG A 121 2.23 -15.93 -21.27
C ARG A 121 2.68 -15.10 -22.47
N VAL A 122 2.56 -15.69 -23.66
CA VAL A 122 2.97 -15.03 -24.92
C VAL A 122 2.15 -13.78 -25.26
N TRP A 123 0.98 -13.62 -24.66
CA TRP A 123 0.11 -12.44 -24.80
C TRP A 123 0.33 -11.40 -23.70
N GLY A 124 1.40 -11.50 -22.91
CA GLY A 124 1.82 -10.44 -21.98
C GLY A 124 1.26 -10.54 -20.56
N THR A 125 0.58 -11.62 -20.19
CA THR A 125 0.20 -11.88 -18.79
C THR A 125 1.38 -12.46 -18.02
N ALA A 126 1.63 -11.99 -16.80
CA ALA A 126 2.55 -12.58 -15.84
C ALA A 126 1.85 -12.85 -14.52
N THR A 127 2.11 -14.00 -13.88
CA THR A 127 1.49 -14.38 -12.61
C THR A 127 2.56 -14.90 -11.65
N LEU A 128 2.82 -14.14 -10.59
CA LEU A 128 3.64 -14.56 -9.47
C LEU A 128 2.76 -15.20 -8.39
N THR A 129 3.08 -16.42 -7.98
CA THR A 129 2.39 -17.11 -6.89
C THR A 129 3.39 -17.53 -5.83
N PHE A 130 3.05 -17.26 -4.57
CA PHE A 130 3.83 -17.68 -3.41
C PHE A 130 2.94 -18.45 -2.43
N ASP A 131 3.16 -19.76 -2.36
CA ASP A 131 2.48 -20.64 -1.41
C ASP A 131 3.40 -20.97 -0.25
N VAL A 132 2.95 -20.67 0.96
CA VAL A 132 3.68 -20.93 2.19
C VAL A 132 2.95 -22.03 2.97
N PRO A 133 3.60 -23.17 3.27
CA PRO A 133 3.02 -24.21 4.11
C PRO A 133 2.98 -23.78 5.57
N ALA A 134 2.44 -24.64 6.44
CA ALA A 134 2.49 -24.41 7.87
C ALA A 134 3.95 -24.23 8.32
N THR A 135 4.23 -23.08 8.93
CA THR A 135 5.59 -22.68 9.30
C THR A 135 5.70 -22.56 10.81
N ARG A 136 6.80 -23.04 11.38
CA ARG A 136 7.17 -22.88 12.78
C ARG A 136 8.66 -22.58 12.89
N ILE A 137 8.97 -21.34 13.21
CA ILE A 137 10.32 -20.87 13.50
C ILE A 137 10.43 -20.69 15.01
N ARG A 138 11.53 -21.16 15.60
CA ARG A 138 11.84 -20.95 17.01
C ARG A 138 13.29 -20.54 17.14
N ASN A 139 13.54 -19.42 17.79
CA ASN A 139 14.89 -19.04 18.20
C ASN A 139 15.18 -19.73 19.55
N PRO A 140 16.14 -20.66 19.61
CA PRO A 140 16.46 -21.36 20.86
C PRO A 140 17.13 -20.46 21.91
N GLU A 141 17.79 -19.37 21.50
CA GLU A 141 18.51 -18.46 22.39
C GLU A 141 17.56 -17.47 23.06
N SER A 142 16.72 -16.78 22.27
CA SER A 142 15.75 -15.81 22.80
C SER A 142 14.45 -16.45 23.30
N GLY A 143 14.16 -17.69 22.89
CA GLY A 143 12.89 -18.36 23.15
C GLY A 143 11.74 -17.86 22.27
N GLU A 144 11.99 -16.90 21.37
CA GLU A 144 11.01 -16.36 20.45
C GLU A 144 10.53 -17.42 19.46
N SER A 145 9.28 -17.31 19.03
CA SER A 145 8.76 -18.19 17.98
C SER A 145 7.75 -17.50 17.08
N VAL A 146 7.76 -17.91 15.82
CA VAL A 146 6.79 -17.53 14.80
C VAL A 146 6.08 -18.79 14.35
N THR A 147 4.76 -18.78 14.39
CA THR A 147 3.92 -19.85 13.82
C THR A 147 2.98 -19.24 12.78
N LEU A 148 2.94 -19.85 11.61
CA LEU A 148 2.14 -19.43 10.47
C LEU A 148 1.28 -20.60 10.00
N SER A 149 -0.02 -20.41 9.81
CA SER A 149 -0.84 -21.36 9.05
C SER A 149 -0.42 -21.38 7.58
N PRO A 150 -0.80 -22.39 6.79
CA PRO A 150 -0.65 -22.28 5.34
C PRO A 150 -1.27 -20.99 4.81
N GLY A 151 -0.58 -20.35 3.87
CA GLY A 151 -0.98 -19.09 3.25
C GLY A 151 -0.63 -19.08 1.77
N SER A 152 -1.22 -18.16 1.03
CA SER A 152 -0.98 -18.00 -0.40
C SER A 152 -1.05 -16.52 -0.76
N ALA A 153 -0.15 -16.09 -1.63
CA ALA A 153 -0.17 -14.78 -2.26
C ALA A 153 -0.05 -14.93 -3.77
N LYS A 154 -0.80 -14.13 -4.53
CA LYS A 154 -0.79 -14.10 -5.98
C LYS A 154 -0.77 -12.65 -6.46
N LEU A 155 0.14 -12.34 -7.37
CA LEU A 155 0.16 -11.10 -8.13
C LEU A 155 0.03 -11.46 -9.61
N GLU A 156 -0.96 -10.91 -10.28
CA GLU A 156 -1.18 -11.09 -11.71
C GLU A 156 -1.07 -9.74 -12.40
N PHE A 157 -0.23 -9.68 -13.43
CA PHE A 157 -0.02 -8.52 -14.28
C PHE A 157 -0.61 -8.83 -15.64
N SER A 158 -1.49 -7.97 -16.13
CA SER A 158 -2.11 -8.06 -17.46
C SER A 158 -1.91 -6.75 -18.21
N ASP A 159 -2.30 -6.76 -19.49
CA ASP A 159 -2.19 -5.61 -20.39
C ASP A 159 -0.81 -4.92 -20.36
N GLN A 160 0.26 -5.72 -20.50
CA GLN A 160 1.64 -5.24 -20.46
C GLN A 160 2.01 -4.53 -19.14
N GLY A 161 1.40 -4.96 -18.04
CA GLY A 161 1.63 -4.40 -16.71
C GLY A 161 0.75 -3.20 -16.39
N GLN A 162 -0.19 -2.81 -17.26
CA GLN A 162 -1.15 -1.72 -16.98
C GLN A 162 -2.28 -2.14 -16.05
N GLU A 163 -2.44 -3.43 -15.78
CA GLU A 163 -3.43 -3.95 -14.85
C GLU A 163 -2.76 -4.93 -13.88
N VAL A 164 -3.08 -4.81 -12.59
CA VAL A 164 -2.50 -5.61 -11.50
C VAL A 164 -3.59 -6.15 -10.59
N HIS A 165 -3.65 -7.48 -10.45
CA HIS A 165 -4.54 -8.16 -9.52
C HIS A 165 -3.70 -8.78 -8.40
N ALA A 166 -3.87 -8.29 -7.19
CA ALA A 166 -3.21 -8.79 -6.00
C ALA A 166 -4.18 -9.54 -5.09
N PHE A 167 -3.73 -10.69 -4.60
CA PHE A 167 -4.45 -11.52 -3.65
C PHE A 167 -3.48 -12.03 -2.60
N ALA A 168 -3.87 -11.99 -1.33
CA ALA A 168 -3.13 -12.68 -0.28
C ALA A 168 -4.07 -13.17 0.82
N GLN A 169 -3.79 -14.36 1.36
CA GLN A 169 -4.54 -14.88 2.49
C GLN A 169 -3.67 -15.69 3.44
N VAL A 170 -3.96 -15.56 4.74
CA VAL A 170 -3.43 -16.42 5.78
C VAL A 170 -4.42 -16.52 6.95
N SER A 171 -4.67 -17.75 7.40
CA SER A 171 -5.66 -18.01 8.45
C SER A 171 -5.18 -17.59 9.83
N ASP A 172 -3.93 -17.86 10.19
CA ASP A 172 -3.38 -17.52 11.50
C ASP A 172 -1.88 -17.21 11.43
N VAL A 173 -1.50 -16.12 12.08
CA VAL A 173 -0.10 -15.76 12.37
C VAL A 173 0.03 -15.59 13.87
N THR A 174 1.01 -16.23 14.49
CA THR A 174 1.32 -16.08 15.92
C THR A 174 2.79 -15.77 16.10
N LEU A 175 3.07 -14.64 16.74
CA LEU A 175 4.40 -14.18 17.12
C LEU A 175 4.48 -14.26 18.64
N LYS A 176 5.46 -14.99 19.17
CA LYS A 176 5.72 -15.09 20.60
C LYS A 176 7.11 -14.59 20.90
N SER A 177 7.21 -13.67 21.84
CA SER A 177 8.46 -13.20 22.40
C SER A 177 8.53 -13.50 23.90
N ALA A 178 9.63 -13.10 24.55
CA ALA A 178 9.77 -13.20 25.99
C ALA A 178 8.73 -12.36 26.76
N ASP A 179 8.23 -11.29 26.13
CA ASP A 179 7.42 -10.25 26.77
C ASP A 179 5.98 -10.20 26.27
N ALA A 180 5.66 -10.78 25.11
CA ALA A 180 4.30 -10.76 24.57
C ALA A 180 4.03 -11.87 23.55
N GLU A 181 2.75 -12.23 23.43
CA GLU A 181 2.19 -13.01 22.33
C GLU A 181 1.28 -12.10 21.48
N LEU A 182 1.55 -12.04 20.18
CA LEU A 182 0.73 -11.34 19.20
C LEU A 182 0.14 -12.37 18.23
N ARG A 183 -1.18 -12.32 18.02
CA ARG A 183 -1.88 -13.20 17.10
C ARG A 183 -2.71 -12.40 16.12
N PHE A 184 -2.63 -12.77 14.85
CA PHE A 184 -3.50 -12.31 13.77
C PHE A 184 -4.27 -13.50 13.24
N SER A 185 -5.55 -13.33 12.94
CA SER A 185 -6.39 -14.37 12.38
C SER A 185 -7.25 -13.84 11.24
N GLY A 186 -7.41 -14.66 10.20
CA GLY A 186 -8.24 -14.39 9.03
C GLY A 186 -7.81 -13.15 8.28
N VAL A 187 -6.53 -13.09 7.87
CA VAL A 187 -6.02 -12.02 7.00
C VAL A 187 -6.38 -12.37 5.56
N HIS A 188 -7.05 -11.46 4.88
CA HIS A 188 -7.40 -11.58 3.47
C HIS A 188 -7.25 -10.23 2.79
N LEU A 189 -6.52 -10.20 1.69
CA LEU A 189 -6.30 -9.03 0.83
C LEU A 189 -6.74 -9.40 -0.58
N GLN A 190 -7.53 -8.53 -1.19
CA GLN A 190 -7.81 -8.55 -2.61
C GLN A 190 -7.71 -7.13 -3.14
N GLN A 191 -7.02 -6.92 -4.25
CA GLN A 191 -6.86 -5.61 -4.86
C GLN A 191 -6.76 -5.76 -6.37
N ILE A 192 -7.43 -4.87 -7.10
CA ILE A 192 -7.37 -4.73 -8.55
C ILE A 192 -6.94 -3.29 -8.80
N MET A 193 -5.91 -3.10 -9.62
CA MET A 193 -5.40 -1.80 -10.01
C MET A 193 -5.27 -1.70 -11.51
N GLU A 194 -5.51 -0.52 -12.05
CA GLU A 194 -5.32 -0.15 -13.44
C GLU A 194 -4.47 1.13 -13.47
N HIS A 195 -3.47 1.16 -14.34
CA HIS A 195 -2.63 2.32 -14.55
C HIS A 195 -3.45 3.42 -15.23
N LEU A 196 -3.32 4.64 -14.73
CA LEU A 196 -4.04 5.79 -15.28
C LEU A 196 -3.09 6.71 -16.06
N SER A 197 -2.04 7.19 -15.42
CA SER A 197 -1.04 8.09 -16.02
C SER A 197 0.17 8.21 -15.09
N GLY A 198 1.38 8.24 -15.64
CA GLY A 198 2.60 8.43 -14.85
C GLY A 198 2.74 7.42 -13.71
N GLU A 199 2.76 7.88 -12.45
CA GLU A 199 2.77 7.05 -11.24
C GLU A 199 1.36 6.81 -10.64
N VAL A 200 0.31 7.27 -11.30
CA VAL A 200 -1.07 7.23 -10.80
C VAL A 200 -1.79 5.95 -11.24
N TRP A 201 -2.41 5.27 -10.26
CA TRP A 201 -3.19 4.05 -10.44
C TRP A 201 -4.60 4.23 -9.86
N THR A 202 -5.59 3.60 -10.50
CA THR A 202 -6.98 3.50 -10.06
C THR A 202 -7.36 2.06 -9.71
N GLY A 203 -8.47 1.85 -9.00
CA GLY A 203 -9.03 0.51 -8.80
C GLY A 203 -9.67 0.30 -7.44
N ASN A 204 -9.81 -0.97 -7.04
CA ASN A 204 -10.53 -1.36 -5.83
C ASN A 204 -9.69 -2.27 -4.96
N GLY A 205 -9.74 -2.06 -3.64
CA GLY A 205 -9.01 -2.85 -2.67
C GLY A 205 -9.89 -3.23 -1.49
N GLU A 206 -9.69 -4.43 -0.96
CA GLU A 206 -10.32 -4.90 0.26
C GLU A 206 -9.29 -5.68 1.11
N LEU A 207 -9.07 -5.20 2.33
CA LEU A 207 -8.33 -5.89 3.38
C LEU A 207 -9.30 -6.26 4.49
N ASN A 208 -9.36 -7.55 4.83
CA ASN A 208 -10.08 -8.05 5.99
C ASN A 208 -9.09 -8.68 6.98
N LEU A 209 -9.33 -8.41 8.27
CA LEU A 209 -8.67 -9.05 9.39
C LEU A 209 -9.74 -9.45 10.40
N ALA A 210 -9.96 -10.76 10.55
CA ALA A 210 -10.98 -11.28 11.45
C ALA A 210 -10.70 -10.91 12.91
N SER A 211 -9.45 -11.05 13.36
CA SER A 211 -9.05 -10.57 14.69
C SER A 211 -7.54 -10.36 14.85
N MET A 212 -7.18 -9.43 15.72
CA MET A 212 -5.82 -9.27 16.27
C MET A 212 -5.89 -9.39 17.79
N SER A 213 -4.92 -10.04 18.43
CA SER A 213 -4.80 -10.01 19.88
C SER A 213 -3.36 -9.84 20.32
N LEU A 214 -3.12 -8.87 21.20
CA LEU A 214 -1.87 -8.67 21.91
C LEU A 214 -2.05 -9.12 23.36
N ARG A 215 -1.25 -10.08 23.78
CA ARG A 215 -1.20 -10.62 25.13
C ARG A 215 0.20 -10.39 25.69
N PRO A 216 0.44 -9.26 26.36
CA PRO A 216 1.70 -9.06 27.05
C PRO A 216 1.81 -10.08 28.20
N LYS A 217 3.04 -10.44 28.56
CA LYS A 217 3.33 -11.30 29.71
C LYS A 217 2.91 -10.62 31.02
N ASN A 218 3.13 -9.31 31.10
CA ASN A 218 2.71 -8.45 32.20
C ASN A 218 1.85 -7.31 31.64
N GLY A 219 0.65 -7.10 32.19
CA GLY A 219 -0.25 -6.02 31.79
C GLY A 219 -1.49 -6.50 31.05
N ALA A 220 -2.30 -5.54 30.61
CA ALA A 220 -3.60 -5.78 30.02
C ALA A 220 -3.51 -6.36 28.61
N SER A 221 -4.29 -7.40 28.33
CA SER A 221 -4.47 -7.89 26.96
C SER A 221 -5.40 -6.97 26.18
N VAL A 222 -5.11 -6.80 24.89
CA VAL A 222 -5.93 -6.02 23.95
C VAL A 222 -6.28 -6.90 22.76
N SER A 223 -7.53 -6.82 22.29
CA SER A 223 -7.93 -7.49 21.05
C SER A 223 -8.79 -6.61 20.17
N LEU A 224 -8.62 -6.77 18.86
CA LEU A 224 -9.38 -6.15 17.80
C LEU A 224 -10.16 -7.24 17.07
N LYS A 225 -11.38 -6.95 16.64
CA LYS A 225 -12.19 -7.88 15.82
C LYS A 225 -12.80 -7.17 14.63
N GLY A 226 -12.84 -7.87 13.50
CA GLY A 226 -13.55 -7.46 12.30
C GLY A 226 -13.04 -6.12 11.74
N LEU A 227 -11.73 -6.00 11.54
CA LEU A 227 -11.17 -4.88 10.78
C LEU A 227 -11.42 -5.15 9.29
N ARG A 228 -12.03 -4.19 8.62
CA ARG A 228 -12.24 -4.18 7.16
C ARG A 228 -11.82 -2.81 6.64
N ILE A 229 -10.92 -2.80 5.68
CA ILE A 229 -10.52 -1.61 4.93
C ILE A 229 -10.94 -1.85 3.49
N ALA A 230 -11.78 -0.98 2.95
CA ALA A 230 -12.17 -1.00 1.54
C ALA A 230 -11.74 0.32 0.89
N SER A 231 -11.16 0.24 -0.29
CA SER A 231 -10.81 1.40 -1.11
C SER A 231 -11.39 1.28 -2.50
N SER A 232 -11.69 2.42 -3.11
CA SER A 232 -12.12 2.53 -4.50
C SER A 232 -11.58 3.83 -5.07
N SER A 233 -11.06 3.79 -6.28
CA SER A 233 -10.70 4.97 -7.05
C SER A 233 -11.10 4.81 -8.50
N GLU A 234 -11.65 5.88 -9.06
CA GLU A 234 -12.21 5.91 -10.42
C GLU A 234 -11.72 7.17 -11.13
N SER A 235 -11.35 7.02 -12.40
CA SER A 235 -11.02 8.16 -13.25
C SER A 235 -12.28 8.78 -13.86
N ARG A 236 -12.24 10.09 -14.07
CA ARG A 236 -13.27 10.87 -14.76
C ARG A 236 -12.64 11.76 -15.81
N ASP A 237 -13.48 12.33 -16.67
CA ASP A 237 -13.07 13.28 -17.72
C ASP A 237 -11.92 12.74 -18.57
N ASP A 238 -12.06 11.50 -19.05
CA ASP A 238 -11.06 10.80 -19.88
C ASP A 238 -9.67 10.68 -19.20
N GLY A 239 -9.68 10.48 -17.89
CA GLY A 239 -8.46 10.32 -17.09
C GLY A 239 -7.86 11.61 -16.55
N ALA A 240 -8.47 12.77 -16.80
CA ALA A 240 -7.99 14.04 -16.26
C ALA A 240 -8.27 14.22 -14.77
N ARG A 241 -9.31 13.55 -14.24
CA ARG A 241 -9.76 13.69 -12.86
C ARG A 241 -9.81 12.35 -12.14
N LEU A 242 -9.58 12.37 -10.83
CA LEU A 242 -9.60 11.20 -9.96
C LEU A 242 -10.53 11.41 -8.76
N ASP A 243 -11.46 10.47 -8.59
CA ASP A 243 -12.26 10.32 -7.37
C ASP A 243 -11.74 9.11 -6.61
N SER A 244 -11.60 9.22 -5.29
CA SER A 244 -11.12 8.15 -4.41
C SER A 244 -11.89 8.11 -3.09
N GLN A 245 -12.12 6.91 -2.57
CA GLN A 245 -12.76 6.70 -1.28
C GLN A 245 -12.07 5.57 -0.52
N MET A 246 -11.94 5.73 0.80
CA MET A 246 -11.49 4.70 1.72
C MET A 246 -12.50 4.58 2.87
N ASP A 247 -12.96 3.35 3.15
CA ASP A 247 -13.88 3.02 4.23
C ASP A 247 -13.20 2.02 5.19
N VAL A 248 -12.89 2.48 6.39
CA VAL A 248 -12.29 1.70 7.46
C VAL A 248 -13.37 1.39 8.49
N ASN A 249 -13.64 0.10 8.70
CA ASN A 249 -14.57 -0.40 9.70
C ASN A 249 -13.84 -1.31 10.68
N LEU A 250 -14.15 -1.15 11.96
CA LEU A 250 -13.64 -2.00 13.03
C LEU A 250 -14.80 -2.37 13.94
N GLN A 251 -15.13 -3.67 14.01
CA GLN A 251 -16.30 -4.13 14.75
C GLN A 251 -16.16 -3.88 16.24
N SER A 252 -15.01 -4.22 16.82
CA SER A 252 -14.78 -3.96 18.24
C SER A 252 -13.32 -3.95 18.66
N VAL A 253 -13.05 -3.21 19.73
CA VAL A 253 -11.80 -3.25 20.51
C VAL A 253 -12.13 -3.72 21.91
N SER A 254 -11.50 -4.78 22.41
CA SER A 254 -11.67 -5.25 23.77
C SER A 254 -10.36 -5.11 24.55
N SER A 255 -10.47 -4.56 25.76
CA SER A 255 -9.40 -4.42 26.76
C SER A 255 -9.94 -4.73 28.16
N GLU A 256 -9.10 -4.59 29.19
CA GLU A 256 -9.57 -4.69 30.60
C GLU A 256 -10.64 -3.65 30.95
N ALA A 257 -10.61 -2.48 30.32
CA ALA A 257 -11.56 -1.41 30.55
C ALA A 257 -12.92 -1.63 29.84
N GLY A 258 -13.05 -2.70 29.05
CA GLY A 258 -14.30 -3.09 28.39
C GLY A 258 -14.15 -3.35 26.90
N THR A 259 -15.30 -3.49 26.23
CA THR A 259 -15.37 -3.63 24.77
C THR A 259 -16.03 -2.39 24.16
N TYR A 260 -15.38 -1.86 23.13
CA TYR A 260 -15.72 -0.65 22.40
C TYR A 260 -16.02 -1.00 20.94
N GLY A 261 -16.76 -0.13 20.26
CA GLY A 261 -17.14 -0.33 18.86
C GLY A 261 -18.66 -0.50 18.66
N PRO A 262 -19.12 -0.43 17.39
CA PRO A 262 -18.31 -0.37 16.18
C PRO A 262 -17.67 1.00 15.93
N HIS A 263 -16.54 0.99 15.25
CA HIS A 263 -15.85 2.18 14.75
C HIS A 263 -15.91 2.23 13.23
N ARG A 264 -16.06 3.42 12.67
CA ARG A 264 -16.06 3.64 11.22
C ARG A 264 -15.44 4.98 10.87
N LEU A 265 -14.57 4.97 9.88
CA LEU A 265 -13.95 6.13 9.27
C LEU A 265 -14.13 6.03 7.75
N VAL A 266 -14.76 7.03 7.15
CA VAL A 266 -14.84 7.18 5.69
C VAL A 266 -14.03 8.42 5.32
N VAL A 267 -13.10 8.27 4.38
CA VAL A 267 -12.33 9.34 3.78
C VAL A 267 -12.64 9.36 2.29
N ALA A 268 -12.84 10.54 1.72
CA ALA A 268 -13.12 10.72 0.31
C ALA A 268 -12.28 11.88 -0.26
N LEU A 269 -11.82 11.70 -1.48
CA LEU A 269 -11.16 12.69 -2.31
C LEU A 269 -11.90 12.73 -3.64
N LYS A 270 -12.25 13.92 -4.12
CA LYS A 270 -12.96 14.08 -5.38
C LYS A 270 -12.32 15.17 -6.22
N ASP A 271 -12.52 15.04 -7.53
CA ASP A 271 -12.10 16.01 -8.53
C ASP A 271 -10.59 16.26 -8.55
N LEU A 272 -9.78 15.31 -8.08
CA LEU A 272 -8.33 15.48 -8.02
C LEU A 272 -7.75 15.55 -9.44
N ASP A 273 -6.97 16.58 -9.73
CA ASP A 273 -6.29 16.73 -11.02
C ASP A 273 -5.14 15.73 -11.14
N VAL A 274 -5.25 14.82 -12.11
CA VAL A 274 -4.32 13.67 -12.25
C VAL A 274 -2.92 14.13 -12.63
N ALA A 275 -2.80 15.12 -13.53
CA ALA A 275 -1.51 15.63 -13.97
C ALA A 275 -0.75 16.31 -12.81
N SER A 276 -1.42 17.13 -12.01
CA SER A 276 -0.81 17.77 -10.84
C SER A 276 -0.49 16.76 -9.74
N TRP A 277 -1.33 15.74 -9.56
CA TRP A 277 -1.09 14.67 -8.60
C TRP A 277 0.14 13.83 -8.98
N ASP A 278 0.29 13.48 -10.26
CA ASP A 278 1.44 12.76 -10.80
C ASP A 278 2.75 13.52 -10.54
N VAL A 279 2.79 14.81 -10.89
CA VAL A 279 3.96 15.67 -10.64
C VAL A 279 4.29 15.75 -9.16
N PHE A 280 3.28 15.79 -8.29
CA PHE A 280 3.46 15.78 -6.84
C PHE A 280 4.04 14.47 -6.33
N THR A 281 3.50 13.32 -6.76
CA THR A 281 3.97 11.99 -6.32
C THR A 281 5.37 11.70 -6.83
N SER A 282 5.68 12.01 -8.09
CA SER A 282 7.04 11.89 -8.62
C SER A 282 8.02 12.80 -7.89
N GLY A 283 7.61 14.01 -7.48
CA GLY A 283 8.44 14.90 -6.65
C GLY A 283 8.77 14.27 -5.28
N LEU A 284 7.84 13.55 -4.68
CA LEU A 284 8.05 12.82 -3.43
C LEU A 284 9.00 11.62 -3.63
N SER A 285 8.80 10.84 -4.69
CA SER A 285 9.68 9.73 -5.08
C SER A 285 11.12 10.22 -5.27
N ASN A 286 11.30 11.34 -5.99
CA ASN A 286 12.61 11.97 -6.21
C ASN A 286 13.27 12.44 -4.89
N LEU A 287 12.50 13.03 -3.97
CA LEU A 287 13.04 13.43 -2.65
C LEU A 287 13.52 12.23 -1.84
N GLN A 288 12.78 11.12 -1.89
CA GLN A 288 13.19 9.87 -1.26
C GLN A 288 14.49 9.34 -1.85
N GLU A 289 14.68 9.41 -3.18
CA GLU A 289 15.93 9.02 -3.83
C GLU A 289 17.11 9.93 -3.42
N VAL A 290 16.93 11.25 -3.45
CA VAL A 290 17.99 12.22 -3.10
C VAL A 290 18.44 12.04 -1.65
N SER A 291 17.50 11.86 -0.72
CA SER A 291 17.81 11.62 0.70
C SER A 291 18.57 10.32 0.98
N GLN A 292 18.60 9.40 0.01
CA GLN A 292 19.25 8.09 0.13
C GLN A 292 20.56 7.99 -0.67
N SER A 293 20.93 9.03 -1.42
CA SER A 293 22.19 9.03 -2.17
C SER A 293 23.40 9.09 -1.23
N ASP A 294 24.28 8.08 -1.34
CA ASP A 294 25.46 7.81 -0.51
C ASP A 294 26.59 8.88 -0.63
N ALA A 295 26.30 10.02 -1.27
CA ALA A 295 27.27 11.04 -1.65
C ALA A 295 27.44 12.16 -0.62
N GLY A 296 27.29 11.91 0.68
CA GLY A 296 27.81 12.75 1.79
C GLY A 296 27.32 14.20 1.92
N VAL A 297 26.59 14.74 0.95
CA VAL A 297 25.86 16.00 0.94
C VAL A 297 24.73 15.80 -0.07
N PRO A 298 23.45 15.84 0.33
CA PRO A 298 22.34 15.88 -0.63
C PRO A 298 22.64 17.00 -1.63
N ASP A 299 22.50 16.75 -2.92
CA ASP A 299 22.57 17.84 -3.90
C ASP A 299 21.44 18.81 -3.56
N MET A 300 21.80 19.85 -2.80
CA MET A 300 20.87 20.83 -2.24
C MET A 300 20.10 21.49 -3.38
N GLU A 301 20.69 21.57 -4.58
CA GLU A 301 20.03 22.08 -5.78
C GLU A 301 18.90 21.15 -6.24
N GLN A 302 19.15 19.84 -6.31
CA GLN A 302 18.13 18.84 -6.65
C GLN A 302 17.03 18.76 -5.58
N GLN A 303 17.40 18.81 -4.30
CA GLN A 303 16.42 18.82 -3.21
C GLN A 303 15.54 20.08 -3.28
N MET A 304 16.14 21.25 -3.50
CA MET A 304 15.39 22.51 -3.64
C MET A 304 14.51 22.49 -4.89
N ALA A 305 14.99 21.92 -6.01
CA ALA A 305 14.20 21.76 -7.23
C ALA A 305 12.99 20.83 -7.00
N ALA A 306 13.17 19.70 -6.31
CA ALA A 306 12.08 18.79 -6.00
C ALA A 306 11.04 19.41 -5.04
N ILE A 307 11.50 20.16 -4.02
CA ILE A 307 10.60 20.94 -3.15
C ILE A 307 9.83 21.99 -3.97
N GLN A 308 10.49 22.70 -4.89
CA GLN A 308 9.83 23.70 -5.73
C GLN A 308 8.80 23.06 -6.66
N GLN A 309 9.14 21.95 -7.31
CA GLN A 309 8.23 21.18 -8.15
C GLN A 309 7.01 20.70 -7.34
N MET A 310 7.21 20.22 -6.12
CA MET A 310 6.15 19.78 -5.23
C MET A 310 5.23 20.95 -4.83
N ASN A 311 5.79 22.11 -4.51
CA ASN A 311 5.02 23.32 -4.18
C ASN A 311 4.20 23.82 -5.38
N ASP A 312 4.79 23.82 -6.58
CA ASP A 312 4.10 24.18 -7.82
C ASP A 312 2.98 23.16 -8.12
N ALA A 313 3.21 21.87 -7.91
CA ALA A 313 2.20 20.82 -8.06
C ALA A 313 1.04 20.98 -7.08
N LEU A 314 1.32 21.23 -5.79
CA LEU A 314 0.31 21.54 -4.77
C LEU A 314 -0.53 22.76 -5.16
N ARG A 315 0.12 23.81 -5.68
CA ARG A 315 -0.56 25.01 -6.15
C ARG A 315 -1.45 24.72 -7.36
N ASN A 316 -0.97 23.95 -8.32
CA ASN A 316 -1.74 23.55 -9.49
C ASN A 316 -2.93 22.65 -9.11
N LEU A 317 -2.72 21.71 -8.20
CA LEU A 317 -3.76 20.83 -7.65
C LEU A 317 -4.89 21.65 -7.01
N ALA A 318 -4.52 22.62 -6.16
CA ALA A 318 -5.48 23.52 -5.56
C ALA A 318 -6.18 24.37 -6.63
N ALA A 319 -5.45 24.97 -7.57
CA ALA A 319 -6.00 25.77 -8.66
C ALA A 319 -6.92 24.97 -9.60
N ALA A 320 -6.70 23.67 -9.77
CA ALA A 320 -7.56 22.79 -10.56
C ALA A 320 -8.87 22.44 -9.84
N GLY A 321 -8.94 22.71 -8.54
CA GLY A 321 -10.08 22.39 -7.68
C GLY A 321 -10.07 20.94 -7.21
N PHE A 322 -10.47 20.73 -5.96
CA PHE A 322 -10.59 19.41 -5.34
C PHE A 322 -11.57 19.47 -4.17
N GLU A 323 -12.04 18.30 -3.74
CA GLU A 323 -12.76 18.14 -2.47
C GLU A 323 -12.12 17.01 -1.66
N PHE A 324 -11.65 17.33 -0.45
CA PHE A 324 -11.27 16.36 0.56
C PHE A 324 -12.36 16.31 1.63
N ALA A 325 -12.81 15.11 1.99
CA ALA A 325 -13.81 14.94 3.03
C ALA A 325 -13.50 13.76 3.94
N ILE A 326 -13.93 13.88 5.19
CA ILE A 326 -14.19 12.78 6.10
C ILE A 326 -15.71 12.75 6.30
N PRO A 327 -16.48 12.08 5.43
CA PRO A 327 -17.95 12.11 5.52
C PRO A 327 -18.47 11.47 6.81
N LYS A 328 -17.70 10.55 7.39
CA LYS A 328 -18.07 9.85 8.62
C LYS A 328 -16.84 9.53 9.46
N LEU A 329 -16.80 10.09 10.66
CA LEU A 329 -16.01 9.61 11.78
C LEU A 329 -16.99 9.17 12.87
N SER A 330 -16.87 7.92 13.31
CA SER A 330 -17.76 7.30 14.29
C SER A 330 -16.94 6.40 15.19
N ILE A 331 -16.80 6.76 16.46
CA ILE A 331 -16.09 5.96 17.46
C ILE A 331 -17.06 5.70 18.62
N ALA A 332 -17.57 4.48 18.74
CA ALA A 332 -18.42 4.10 19.86
C ALA A 332 -17.59 3.76 21.11
N THR A 333 -17.74 4.53 22.18
CA THR A 333 -17.19 4.26 23.53
C THR A 333 -18.35 3.94 24.50
N PRO A 334 -18.09 3.45 25.72
CA PRO A 334 -19.15 3.16 26.69
C PRO A 334 -19.81 4.43 27.22
N GLU A 335 -19.10 5.56 27.20
CA GLU A 335 -19.60 6.89 27.59
C GLU A 335 -20.49 7.50 26.51
N GLY A 336 -20.43 6.96 25.28
CA GLY A 336 -21.22 7.39 24.15
C GLY A 336 -20.39 7.46 22.87
N GLU A 337 -21.04 7.86 21.79
CA GLU A 337 -20.40 7.91 20.47
C GLU A 337 -19.66 9.24 20.27
N VAL A 338 -18.40 9.19 19.83
CA VAL A 338 -17.68 10.31 19.24
C VAL A 338 -18.02 10.36 17.76
N LYS A 339 -18.43 11.53 17.28
CA LYS A 339 -18.83 11.76 15.88
C LYS A 339 -18.05 12.89 15.28
N GLY A 340 -17.76 12.78 13.99
CA GLY A 340 -17.22 13.89 13.23
C GLY A 340 -17.56 13.82 11.75
N HIS A 341 -17.57 14.99 11.13
CA HIS A 341 -17.52 15.14 9.69
C HIS A 341 -16.61 16.33 9.34
N LEU A 342 -15.82 16.17 8.29
CA LEU A 342 -14.96 17.23 7.74
C LEU A 342 -15.19 17.29 6.24
N SER A 343 -15.26 18.49 5.68
CA SER A 343 -15.21 18.73 4.25
C SER A 343 -14.37 19.97 4.01
N VAL A 344 -13.41 19.86 3.10
CA VAL A 344 -12.54 20.94 2.66
C VAL A 344 -12.60 20.92 1.14
N ARG A 345 -12.93 22.05 0.53
CA ARG A 345 -13.10 22.18 -0.90
C ARG A 345 -12.37 23.40 -1.41
N HIS A 346 -11.67 23.21 -2.51
CA HIS A 346 -11.15 24.30 -3.31
C HIS A 346 -11.87 24.31 -4.66
N PRO A 347 -12.43 25.45 -5.11
CA PRO A 347 -13.02 25.55 -6.43
C PRO A 347 -11.95 25.57 -7.52
N GLU A 348 -12.30 25.20 -8.75
CA GLU A 348 -11.40 25.42 -9.88
C GLU A 348 -11.22 26.94 -10.13
N LEU A 349 -9.98 27.36 -10.36
CA LEU A 349 -9.61 28.74 -10.67
C LEU A 349 -9.30 28.88 -12.16
N SER A 350 -9.47 30.09 -12.71
CA SER A 350 -9.17 30.40 -14.11
C SER A 350 -8.37 31.71 -14.25
N GLY A 351 -7.57 31.83 -15.30
CA GLY A 351 -6.80 33.04 -15.60
C GLY A 351 -5.81 33.45 -14.52
N ASP A 352 -5.73 34.77 -14.26
CA ASP A 352 -4.75 35.38 -13.34
C ASP A 352 -4.88 34.90 -11.88
N ASP A 353 -6.06 34.40 -11.47
CA ASP A 353 -6.31 33.86 -10.12
C ASP A 353 -5.46 32.60 -9.83
N ARG A 354 -5.00 31.87 -10.86
CA ARG A 354 -4.09 30.72 -10.68
C ARG A 354 -2.69 31.16 -10.25
N SER A 355 -2.28 32.40 -10.51
CA SER A 355 -0.88 32.86 -10.42
C SER A 355 -0.35 33.09 -9.00
N GLY A 356 -1.23 33.36 -8.02
CA GLY A 356 -0.82 33.68 -6.65
C GLY A 356 -1.28 32.66 -5.61
N MET A 357 -0.34 32.04 -4.89
CA MET A 357 -0.63 31.06 -3.81
C MET A 357 -1.56 31.64 -2.72
N LEU A 358 -1.44 32.94 -2.41
CA LEU A 358 -2.34 33.61 -1.47
C LEU A 358 -3.79 33.64 -1.97
N LEU A 359 -4.01 33.84 -3.27
CA LEU A 359 -5.35 33.86 -3.88
C LEU A 359 -5.94 32.46 -3.94
N VAL A 360 -5.11 31.43 -4.13
CA VAL A 360 -5.50 30.02 -4.03
C VAL A 360 -6.01 29.73 -2.61
N MET A 361 -5.20 29.98 -1.58
CA MET A 361 -5.61 29.68 -0.19
C MET A 361 -6.86 30.45 0.26
N GLN A 362 -7.10 31.66 -0.25
CA GLN A 362 -8.32 32.43 0.04
C GLN A 362 -9.60 31.75 -0.47
N ARG A 363 -9.52 30.95 -1.54
CA ARG A 363 -10.68 30.27 -2.14
C ARG A 363 -11.00 28.94 -1.46
N LEU A 364 -10.17 28.50 -0.53
CA LEU A 364 -10.41 27.30 0.26
C LEU A 364 -11.61 27.50 1.18
N THR A 365 -12.57 26.60 1.07
CA THR A 365 -13.77 26.58 1.93
C THR A 365 -13.81 25.26 2.69
N GLY A 366 -14.46 25.25 3.85
CA GLY A 366 -14.59 24.00 4.58
C GLY A 366 -15.56 24.06 5.74
N ASN A 367 -15.95 22.87 6.19
CA ASN A 367 -16.89 22.66 7.28
C ASN A 367 -16.37 21.51 8.14
N LEU A 368 -16.34 21.72 9.45
CA LEU A 368 -16.03 20.70 10.44
C LEU A 368 -17.16 20.66 11.45
N HIS A 369 -17.62 19.46 11.75
CA HIS A 369 -18.39 19.20 12.96
C HIS A 369 -17.70 18.06 13.68
N PHE A 370 -17.51 18.24 14.97
CA PHE A 370 -16.94 17.22 15.83
C PHE A 370 -17.66 17.27 17.16
N GLY A 371 -17.93 16.10 17.73
CA GLY A 371 -18.54 16.03 19.04
C GLY A 371 -18.21 14.74 19.77
N LEU A 372 -17.98 14.86 21.07
CA LEU A 372 -17.67 13.78 21.98
C LEU A 372 -18.52 13.87 23.26
N PRO A 373 -18.79 12.74 23.93
CA PRO A 373 -19.46 12.75 25.23
C PRO A 373 -18.64 13.53 26.27
N LEU A 374 -19.30 14.33 27.11
CA LEU A 374 -18.61 15.06 28.18
C LEU A 374 -17.98 14.10 29.21
N SER A 375 -18.71 13.03 29.54
CA SER A 375 -18.26 11.94 30.42
C SER A 375 -16.97 11.29 29.94
N LEU A 376 -16.71 11.23 28.62
CA LEU A 376 -15.45 10.74 28.07
C LEU A 376 -14.26 11.65 28.45
N VAL A 377 -14.47 12.97 28.50
CA VAL A 377 -13.44 13.93 28.93
C VAL A 377 -13.27 13.92 30.45
N GLU A 378 -14.35 13.71 31.20
CA GLU A 378 -14.30 13.69 32.67
C GLU A 378 -13.62 12.43 33.22
N ASN A 379 -13.93 11.27 32.61
CA ASN A 379 -13.49 9.96 33.10
C ASN A 379 -12.06 9.59 32.68
N TYR A 380 -11.54 10.17 31.59
CA TYR A 380 -10.25 9.80 31.00
C TYR A 380 -9.26 10.98 31.02
N PRO A 381 -8.30 11.01 31.96
CA PRO A 381 -7.35 12.11 32.10
C PRO A 381 -6.56 12.45 30.84
N GLU A 382 -6.19 11.45 30.04
CA GLU A 382 -5.46 11.61 28.79
C GLU A 382 -6.29 12.36 27.73
N ILE A 383 -7.59 12.08 27.65
CA ILE A 383 -8.51 12.80 26.76
C ILE A 383 -8.71 14.21 27.29
N ARG A 384 -8.87 14.37 28.62
CA ARG A 384 -8.98 15.68 29.26
C ARG A 384 -7.79 16.58 28.99
N MET A 385 -6.58 16.04 29.03
CA MET A 385 -5.36 16.80 28.73
C MET A 385 -5.35 17.35 27.31
N GLN A 386 -5.89 16.61 26.34
CA GLN A 386 -6.01 17.06 24.95
C GLN A 386 -7.19 18.02 24.73
N ALA A 387 -8.31 17.81 25.42
CA ALA A 387 -9.50 18.64 25.29
C ALA A 387 -9.41 19.98 26.04
N ALA A 388 -8.71 20.02 27.18
CA ALA A 388 -8.69 21.20 28.05
C ALA A 388 -8.22 22.50 27.37
N PRO A 389 -7.15 22.51 26.54
CA PRO A 389 -6.77 23.70 25.78
C PRO A 389 -7.87 24.17 24.83
N LEU A 390 -8.54 23.23 24.15
CA LEU A 390 -9.62 23.53 23.19
C LEU A 390 -10.86 24.09 23.89
N ILE A 391 -11.21 23.53 25.06
CA ILE A 391 -12.30 24.04 25.90
C ILE A 391 -11.96 25.46 26.39
N LYS A 392 -10.74 25.65 26.92
CA LYS A 392 -10.29 26.95 27.42
C LYS A 392 -10.27 28.04 26.34
N GLN A 393 -9.96 27.67 25.10
CA GLN A 393 -9.96 28.57 23.95
C GLN A 393 -11.36 28.76 23.33
N GLY A 394 -12.40 28.10 23.85
CA GLY A 394 -13.76 28.17 23.30
C GLY A 394 -13.97 27.38 22.00
N LEU A 395 -12.98 26.57 21.59
CA LEU A 395 -13.05 25.74 20.40
C LEU A 395 -13.94 24.50 20.61
N LEU A 396 -13.93 23.95 21.82
CA LEU A 396 -14.92 22.96 22.26
C LEU A 396 -15.86 23.60 23.27
N VAL A 397 -17.16 23.54 22.99
CA VAL A 397 -18.20 24.09 23.88
C VAL A 397 -19.13 22.98 24.36
N GLU A 398 -19.57 23.09 25.61
CA GLU A 398 -20.57 22.18 26.18
C GLU A 398 -21.95 22.48 25.58
N LYS A 399 -22.59 21.45 25.03
CA LYS A 399 -23.97 21.44 24.55
C LYS A 399 -24.70 20.24 25.15
N GLY A 400 -25.26 20.42 26.34
CA GLY A 400 -25.85 19.31 27.11
C GLY A 400 -24.78 18.35 27.60
N GLU A 401 -24.95 17.04 27.39
CA GLU A 401 -24.01 16.00 27.82
C GLU A 401 -22.83 15.79 26.85
N ARG A 402 -22.56 16.76 25.97
CA ARG A 402 -21.56 16.65 24.91
C ARG A 402 -20.70 17.90 24.80
N LEU A 403 -19.45 17.70 24.42
CA LEU A 403 -18.58 18.74 23.91
C LEU A 403 -18.69 18.75 22.38
N VAL A 404 -18.84 19.94 21.80
CA VAL A 404 -19.04 20.12 20.36
C VAL A 404 -18.12 21.21 19.82
N MET A 405 -17.60 20.98 18.62
CA MET A 405 -16.89 21.95 17.79
C MET A 405 -17.58 22.01 16.43
N ASP A 406 -18.14 23.17 16.12
CA ASP A 406 -18.66 23.52 14.81
C ASP A 406 -17.72 24.55 14.18
N ALA A 407 -17.06 24.25 13.06
CA ALA A 407 -16.18 25.20 12.39
C ALA A 407 -16.50 25.35 10.91
N THR A 408 -16.33 26.58 10.42
CA THR A 408 -16.43 26.92 8.98
C THR A 408 -15.18 27.66 8.57
N LEU A 409 -14.58 27.27 7.45
CA LEU A 409 -13.46 27.93 6.83
C LEU A 409 -13.97 28.71 5.61
N ASN A 410 -13.71 30.01 5.57
CA ASN A 410 -13.89 30.88 4.41
C ASN A 410 -12.84 32.00 4.45
N ASP A 411 -12.30 32.38 3.29
CA ASP A 411 -11.37 33.51 3.16
C ASP A 411 -10.17 33.44 4.12
N MET A 412 -9.59 32.24 4.28
CA MET A 412 -8.51 31.94 5.24
C MET A 412 -8.85 32.18 6.72
N VAL A 413 -10.12 32.32 7.09
CA VAL A 413 -10.55 32.44 8.48
C VAL A 413 -11.39 31.23 8.86
N VAL A 414 -10.94 30.51 9.89
CA VAL A 414 -11.74 29.47 10.52
C VAL A 414 -12.58 30.11 11.61
N LYS A 415 -13.90 30.10 11.44
CA LYS A 415 -14.87 30.51 12.46
C LYS A 415 -15.34 29.29 13.22
N VAL A 416 -15.05 29.23 14.52
CA VAL A 416 -15.39 28.13 15.42
C VAL A 416 -16.47 28.57 16.41
N ASN A 417 -17.53 27.78 16.53
CA ASN A 417 -18.68 28.00 17.40
C ASN A 417 -19.30 29.40 17.30
N LYS A 418 -19.18 30.06 16.13
CA LYS A 418 -19.61 31.44 15.80
C LYS A 418 -18.82 32.59 16.42
N ASP A 419 -18.11 32.36 17.52
CA ASP A 419 -17.52 33.43 18.33
C ASP A 419 -15.97 33.47 18.27
N VAL A 420 -15.32 32.39 17.84
CA VAL A 420 -13.86 32.31 17.77
C VAL A 420 -13.41 32.37 16.32
N GLU A 421 -12.62 33.39 15.97
CA GLU A 421 -12.00 33.51 14.65
C GLU A 421 -10.51 33.15 14.74
N VAL A 422 -10.10 32.14 13.96
CA VAL A 422 -8.71 31.70 13.86
C VAL A 422 -8.24 31.95 12.43
N PRO A 423 -7.39 32.96 12.18
CA PRO A 423 -6.82 33.16 10.86
C PRO A 423 -5.83 32.03 10.56
N LEU A 424 -5.92 31.45 9.36
CA LEU A 424 -4.90 30.54 8.88
C LEU A 424 -3.65 31.33 8.49
N PRO A 425 -2.46 30.89 8.90
CA PRO A 425 -1.23 31.50 8.43
C PRO A 425 -1.14 31.34 6.91
N PRO A 426 -0.66 32.35 6.17
CA PRO A 426 -0.31 32.15 4.77
C PRO A 426 0.77 31.08 4.71
N VAL A 427 0.50 29.99 4.01
CA VAL A 427 1.51 28.97 3.71
C VAL A 427 2.39 29.58 2.61
N LEU A 428 3.62 29.96 2.97
CA LEU A 428 4.61 30.55 2.07
C LEU A 428 5.31 29.49 1.22
#